data_AF-A0A151BUY9-F1
#
_entry.id   AF-A0A151BUY9-F1
#
_cell.length_a   1.000
_cell.length_b   1.000
_cell.length_c   1.000
_cell.angle_alpha   90.00
_cell.angle_beta   90.00
_cell.angle_gamma   90.00
#
_symmetry.space_group_name_H-M   'P 1'
#
loop_
_entity.id
_entity.type
_entity.pdbx_description
1 polymer ?
#
loop_
_entity_poly.entity_id
_entity_poly.type
_entity_poly.pdbx_seq_one_letter_code
_entity_poly.pdbx_strand_id
1 'polypeptide(L)'
;MTDDTTQTPDPDVQEPAVDVETDTATTEPDTQDTTTEDEPDTFPRSYVEKLRKEAGDARAKAKDRDDLAGRLHVALVASTGRLADPTDLPFDEDHLTDPANLDAAIEDLLTRKPHLASRRPVGNIGQGVGALDQTGPSLAGILRANAR
;
A
#
# COMPACT_ATOMS: atom_id res chain seq x y z
N MET A 1 8.14 -69.09 -21.04
CA MET A 1 7.54 -67.76 -20.89
C MET A 1 8.57 -66.93 -20.15
N THR A 2 9.24 -66.08 -20.90
CA THR A 2 10.09 -64.99 -20.41
C THR A 2 9.27 -64.04 -19.55
N ASP A 3 9.87 -63.45 -18.52
CA ASP A 3 10.10 -62.00 -18.51
C ASP A 3 11.20 -61.66 -17.51
N ASP A 4 12.30 -61.19 -18.10
CA ASP A 4 13.48 -60.57 -17.54
C ASP A 4 13.20 -59.06 -17.56
N THR A 5 13.40 -58.36 -16.45
CA THR A 5 13.37 -56.89 -16.45
C THR A 5 14.50 -56.39 -15.56
N THR A 6 15.53 -55.98 -16.28
CA THR A 6 16.78 -55.36 -15.87
C THR A 6 16.54 -54.05 -15.12
N GLN A 7 17.24 -53.92 -14.00
CA GLN A 7 17.46 -52.69 -13.27
C GLN A 7 18.64 -51.95 -13.92
N THR A 8 18.37 -50.78 -14.50
CA THR A 8 19.39 -49.81 -14.94
C THR A 8 19.03 -48.43 -14.37
N PRO A 9 19.97 -47.74 -13.70
CA PRO A 9 19.78 -46.39 -13.18
C PRO A 9 19.97 -45.36 -14.30
N ASP A 10 19.11 -44.32 -14.33
CA ASP A 10 19.28 -43.17 -15.22
C ASP A 10 19.79 -41.95 -14.41
N PRO A 11 20.81 -41.21 -14.90
CA PRO A 11 21.47 -40.12 -14.20
C PRO A 11 21.05 -38.75 -14.76
N ASP A 12 20.64 -37.81 -13.91
CA ASP A 12 20.84 -36.38 -14.18
C ASP A 12 20.61 -35.55 -12.90
N VAL A 13 21.65 -35.39 -12.09
CA VAL A 13 21.71 -34.34 -11.07
C VAL A 13 22.89 -33.47 -11.47
N GLN A 14 22.61 -32.44 -12.26
CA GLN A 14 23.56 -31.38 -12.56
C GLN A 14 23.82 -30.54 -11.30
N GLU A 15 25.01 -30.70 -10.75
CA GLU A 15 25.66 -29.70 -9.89
C GLU A 15 26.08 -28.50 -10.74
N PRO A 16 25.75 -27.26 -10.35
CA PRO A 16 26.62 -26.14 -10.62
C PRO A 16 27.53 -25.94 -9.41
N ALA A 17 28.80 -26.31 -9.58
CA ALA A 17 29.89 -25.80 -8.78
C ALA A 17 29.94 -24.27 -8.95
N VAL A 18 29.61 -23.56 -7.88
CA VAL A 18 29.95 -22.14 -7.73
C VAL A 18 30.96 -22.04 -6.60
N ASP A 19 32.22 -22.00 -7.02
CA ASP A 19 33.35 -21.58 -6.23
C ASP A 19 33.21 -20.09 -5.96
N VAL A 20 32.85 -19.72 -4.73
CA VAL A 20 32.85 -18.33 -4.27
C VAL A 20 33.80 -18.27 -3.09
N GLU A 21 35.09 -18.09 -3.41
CA GLU A 21 36.07 -17.52 -2.49
C GLU A 21 35.52 -16.19 -1.96
N THR A 22 34.95 -16.21 -0.76
CA THR A 22 34.63 -14.99 -0.02
C THR A 22 35.72 -14.78 1.00
N ASP A 23 36.81 -14.15 0.53
CA ASP A 23 37.76 -13.46 1.36
C ASP A 23 37.00 -12.36 2.12
N THR A 24 36.59 -12.68 3.34
CA THR A 24 36.04 -11.71 4.29
C THR A 24 36.99 -11.70 5.48
N ALA A 25 37.98 -10.82 5.40
CA ALA A 25 38.70 -10.33 6.55
C ALA A 25 37.71 -9.62 7.49
N THR A 26 37.05 -10.41 8.34
CA THR A 26 36.29 -9.91 9.49
C THR A 26 37.30 -9.37 10.50
N THR A 27 37.40 -8.05 10.58
CA THR A 27 37.99 -7.37 11.73
C THR A 27 37.12 -7.69 12.94
N GLU A 28 37.63 -8.54 13.85
CA GLU A 28 37.05 -8.73 15.17
C GLU A 28 37.03 -7.39 15.91
N PRO A 29 35.86 -6.91 16.39
CA PRO A 29 35.88 -5.99 17.51
C PRO A 29 36.23 -6.82 18.75
N ASP A 30 37.43 -6.57 19.30
CA ASP A 30 37.83 -6.99 20.65
C ASP A 30 36.87 -6.38 21.67
N THR A 31 35.72 -7.03 21.82
CA THR A 31 34.78 -6.77 22.91
C THR A 31 35.22 -7.72 24.01
N GLN A 32 35.96 -7.19 24.98
CA GLN A 32 36.20 -7.86 26.25
C GLN A 32 34.83 -8.14 26.87
N ASP A 33 34.33 -9.35 26.63
CA ASP A 33 33.18 -9.94 27.27
C ASP A 33 33.58 -10.17 28.74
N THR A 34 33.41 -9.15 29.57
CA THR A 34 33.28 -9.35 31.00
C THR A 34 31.94 -10.04 31.22
N THR A 35 31.93 -11.36 30.99
CA THR A 35 30.86 -12.26 31.43
C THR A 35 30.85 -12.24 32.95
N THR A 36 30.19 -11.23 33.51
CA THR A 36 29.68 -11.32 34.87
C THR A 36 28.62 -12.40 34.80
N GLU A 37 28.83 -13.51 35.50
CA GLU A 37 27.80 -14.52 35.72
C GLU A 37 26.71 -13.88 36.59
N ASP A 38 25.86 -13.04 35.97
CA ASP A 38 24.69 -12.47 36.60
C ASP A 38 23.68 -13.62 36.76
N GLU A 39 23.54 -14.11 38.00
CA GLU A 39 22.43 -14.99 38.37
C GLU A 39 21.11 -14.35 37.89
N PRO A 40 20.21 -15.11 37.26
CA PRO A 40 19.02 -14.53 36.64
C PRO A 40 18.10 -13.92 37.69
N ASP A 41 17.93 -12.60 37.61
CA ASP A 41 16.97 -11.86 38.43
C ASP A 41 15.56 -12.43 38.25
N THR A 42 14.95 -12.87 39.36
CA THR A 42 13.59 -13.44 39.35
C THR A 42 12.56 -12.37 39.68
N PHE A 43 11.72 -12.02 38.70
CA PHE A 43 10.62 -11.06 38.89
C PHE A 43 9.43 -11.69 39.63
N PRO A 44 8.71 -10.91 40.47
CA PRO A 44 7.49 -11.39 41.11
C PRO A 44 6.42 -11.72 40.07
N ARG A 45 5.70 -12.83 40.27
CA ARG A 45 4.67 -13.34 39.35
C ARG A 45 3.63 -12.29 38.96
N SER A 46 3.19 -11.48 39.91
CA SER A 46 2.20 -10.43 39.70
C SER A 46 2.68 -9.32 38.76
N TYR A 47 3.99 -9.04 38.70
CA TYR A 47 4.57 -8.07 37.78
C TYR A 47 4.58 -8.61 36.34
N VAL A 48 5.03 -9.85 36.16
CA VAL A 48 5.07 -10.49 34.84
C VAL A 48 3.66 -10.70 34.28
N GLU A 49 2.68 -11.02 35.12
CA GLU A 49 1.27 -11.12 34.69
C GLU A 49 0.71 -9.78 34.19
N LYS A 50 1.02 -8.67 34.88
CA LYS A 50 0.67 -7.32 34.40
C LYS A 50 1.32 -7.04 33.05
N LEU A 51 2.62 -7.31 32.91
CA LEU A 51 3.35 -7.09 31.66
C LEU A 51 2.78 -7.92 30.50
N ARG A 52 2.40 -9.18 30.75
CA ARG A 52 1.74 -10.00 29.71
C ARG A 52 0.40 -9.43 29.26
N LYS A 53 -0.38 -8.92 30.22
CA LYS A 53 -1.66 -8.28 29.91
C LYS A 53 -1.45 -7.01 29.08
N GLU A 54 -0.55 -6.14 29.51
CA GLU A 54 -0.21 -4.90 28.81
C GLU A 54 0.34 -5.18 27.39
N ALA A 55 1.23 -6.15 27.25
CA ALA A 55 1.74 -6.56 25.94
C ALA A 55 0.65 -7.20 25.07
N GLY A 56 -0.30 -7.94 25.66
CA GLY A 56 -1.47 -8.47 24.97
C GLY A 56 -2.35 -7.35 24.41
N ASP A 57 -2.68 -6.37 25.26
CA ASP A 57 -3.49 -5.20 24.89
C ASP A 57 -2.80 -4.34 23.83
N ALA A 58 -1.48 -4.15 23.93
CA ALA A 58 -0.70 -3.42 22.93
C ALA A 58 -0.74 -4.11 21.57
N ARG A 59 -0.57 -5.44 21.53
CA ARG A 59 -0.69 -6.22 20.29
C ARG A 59 -2.11 -6.13 19.72
N ALA A 60 -3.14 -6.22 20.56
CA ALA A 60 -4.52 -6.12 20.11
C ALA A 60 -4.79 -4.76 19.44
N LYS A 61 -4.33 -3.66 20.03
CA LYS A 61 -4.48 -2.32 19.46
C LYS A 61 -3.65 -2.12 18.18
N ALA A 62 -2.46 -2.69 18.11
CA ALA A 62 -1.59 -2.57 16.94
C ALA A 62 -2.13 -3.32 15.71
N LYS A 63 -2.88 -4.42 15.90
CA LYS A 63 -3.44 -5.21 14.79
C LYS A 63 -4.30 -4.38 13.83
N ASP A 64 -5.13 -3.51 14.37
CA ASP A 64 -6.09 -2.74 13.56
C ASP A 64 -5.45 -1.46 12.98
N ARG A 65 -4.25 -1.09 13.44
CA ARG A 65 -3.59 0.16 13.05
C ARG A 65 -3.30 0.20 11.56
N ASP A 66 -2.73 -0.88 11.02
CA ASP A 66 -2.29 -0.94 9.62
C ASP A 66 -3.49 -0.92 8.67
N ASP A 67 -4.56 -1.63 9.03
CA ASP A 67 -5.83 -1.61 8.29
C ASP A 67 -6.48 -0.22 8.28
N LEU A 68 -6.48 0.47 9.43
CA LEU A 68 -7.01 1.83 9.53
C LEU A 68 -6.16 2.84 8.76
N ALA A 69 -4.83 2.71 8.81
CA ALA A 69 -3.91 3.55 8.07
C ALA A 69 -4.12 3.38 6.55
N GLY A 70 -4.26 2.14 6.07
CA GLY A 70 -4.57 1.85 4.67
C GLY A 70 -5.90 2.45 4.24
N ARG A 71 -6.96 2.33 5.05
CA ARG A 71 -8.27 2.95 4.75
C ARG A 71 -8.19 4.48 4.70
N LEU A 72 -7.43 5.08 5.59
CA LEU A 72 -7.24 6.53 5.63
C LEU A 72 -6.48 7.01 4.38
N HIS A 73 -5.42 6.31 3.98
CA HIS A 73 -4.67 6.60 2.76
C HIS A 73 -5.57 6.57 1.52
N VAL A 74 -6.35 5.48 1.34
CA VAL A 74 -7.31 5.36 0.24
C VAL A 74 -8.34 6.51 0.26
N ALA A 75 -8.82 6.91 1.44
CA ALA A 75 -9.77 8.01 1.57
C ALA A 75 -9.15 9.37 1.20
N LEU A 76 -7.90 9.63 1.59
CA LEU A 76 -7.17 10.85 1.21
C LEU A 76 -6.96 10.89 -0.30
N VAL A 77 -6.48 9.80 -0.90
CA VAL A 77 -6.29 9.70 -2.35
C VAL A 77 -7.62 9.91 -3.09
N ALA A 78 -8.71 9.28 -2.62
CA ALA A 78 -10.04 9.45 -3.20
C ALA A 78 -10.52 10.91 -3.11
N SER A 79 -10.20 11.62 -2.02
CA SER A 79 -10.57 13.02 -1.83
C SER A 79 -9.91 13.97 -2.84
N THR A 80 -8.72 13.62 -3.34
CA THR A 80 -8.06 14.41 -4.40
C THR A 80 -8.81 14.34 -5.74
N GLY A 81 -9.56 13.25 -5.99
CA GLY A 81 -10.33 13.05 -7.22
C GLY A 81 -9.49 12.91 -8.50
N ARG A 82 -8.16 12.77 -8.37
CA ARG A 82 -7.21 12.75 -9.49
C ARG A 82 -7.04 11.37 -10.12
N LEU A 83 -7.11 10.31 -9.32
CA LEU A 83 -7.01 8.93 -9.75
C LEU A 83 -8.39 8.34 -10.03
N ALA A 84 -8.45 7.42 -11.00
CA ALA A 84 -9.68 6.67 -11.31
C ALA A 84 -9.99 5.64 -10.23
N ASP A 85 -8.97 4.93 -9.73
CA ASP A 85 -9.06 4.04 -8.57
C ASP A 85 -8.08 4.51 -7.49
N PRO A 86 -8.54 4.84 -6.27
CA PRO A 86 -7.66 5.27 -5.19
C PRO A 86 -6.75 4.16 -4.66
N THR A 87 -6.98 2.90 -5.00
CA THR A 87 -6.14 1.75 -4.60
C THR A 87 -4.93 1.53 -5.50
N ASP A 88 -4.83 2.25 -6.63
CA ASP A 88 -3.69 2.16 -7.55
C ASP A 88 -2.39 2.77 -6.99
N LEU A 89 -2.50 3.68 -6.00
CA LEU A 89 -1.35 4.25 -5.32
C LEU A 89 -0.96 3.33 -4.15
N PRO A 90 0.28 2.81 -4.10
CA PRO A 90 0.74 2.01 -2.99
C PRO A 90 0.72 2.83 -1.69
N PHE A 91 0.44 2.14 -0.58
CA PHE A 91 0.49 2.75 0.75
C PHE A 91 1.91 3.18 1.09
N ASP A 92 2.04 4.42 1.57
CA ASP A 92 3.25 4.98 2.16
C ASP A 92 2.83 5.76 3.40
N GLU A 93 3.57 5.61 4.51
CA GLU A 93 3.28 6.31 5.77
C GLU A 93 3.49 7.82 5.63
N ASP A 94 4.43 8.24 4.78
CA ASP A 94 4.74 9.65 4.56
C ASP A 94 3.58 10.40 3.91
N HIS A 95 2.73 9.71 3.15
CA HIS A 95 1.50 10.28 2.57
C HIS A 95 0.45 10.68 3.62
N LEU A 96 0.51 10.13 4.83
CA LEU A 96 -0.44 10.44 5.90
C LEU A 96 -0.07 11.69 6.69
N THR A 97 1.22 12.02 6.73
CA THR A 97 1.75 13.14 7.52
C THR A 97 2.06 14.35 6.66
N ASP A 98 2.49 14.14 5.41
CA ASP A 98 2.81 15.22 4.47
C ASP A 98 1.93 15.16 3.21
N PRO A 99 0.96 16.09 3.07
CA PRO A 99 0.11 16.14 1.89
C PRO A 99 0.89 16.48 0.61
N ALA A 100 2.02 17.19 0.70
CA ALA A 100 2.81 17.54 -0.48
C ALA A 100 3.49 16.30 -1.08
N ASN A 101 3.92 15.35 -0.25
CA ASN A 101 4.46 14.08 -0.72
C ASN A 101 3.39 13.23 -1.41
N LEU A 102 2.17 13.21 -0.87
CA LEU A 102 1.04 12.53 -1.51
C LEU A 102 0.76 13.11 -2.90
N ASP A 103 0.72 14.44 -3.02
CA ASP A 103 0.49 15.10 -4.31
C ASP A 103 1.61 14.80 -5.31
N ALA A 104 2.87 14.87 -4.88
CA ALA A 104 4.03 14.56 -5.71
C ALA A 104 4.03 13.10 -6.21
N ALA A 105 3.67 12.15 -5.33
CA ALA A 105 3.56 10.74 -5.68
C ALA A 105 2.44 10.48 -6.70
N ILE A 106 1.30 11.18 -6.57
CA ILE A 106 0.22 11.12 -7.55
C ILE A 106 0.68 11.70 -8.90
N GLU A 107 1.37 12.85 -8.92
CA GLU A 107 1.89 13.45 -10.15
C GLU A 107 2.88 12.53 -10.87
N ASP A 108 3.83 11.95 -10.14
CA ASP A 108 4.80 11.00 -10.71
C ASP A 108 4.09 9.76 -11.28
N LEU A 109 3.13 9.21 -10.54
CA LEU A 109 2.34 8.06 -10.99
C LEU A 109 1.57 8.39 -12.27
N LEU A 110 0.92 9.54 -12.34
CA LEU A 110 0.16 9.98 -13.51
C LEU A 110 1.06 10.28 -14.70
N THR A 111 2.25 10.83 -14.47
CA THR A 111 3.25 11.06 -15.51
C THR A 111 3.71 9.75 -16.14
N ARG A 112 3.95 8.71 -15.32
CA ARG A 112 4.33 7.37 -15.81
C ARG A 112 3.15 6.59 -16.40
N LYS A 113 1.96 6.73 -15.81
CA LYS A 113 0.75 5.98 -16.16
C LYS A 113 -0.45 6.93 -16.34
N PRO A 114 -0.52 7.64 -17.47
CA PRO A 114 -1.58 8.63 -17.70
C PRO A 114 -2.98 8.02 -17.81
N HIS A 115 -3.09 6.71 -18.04
CA HIS A 115 -4.37 6.01 -18.14
C HIS A 115 -5.08 5.83 -16.79
N LEU A 116 -4.36 6.01 -15.66
CA LEU A 116 -4.91 5.96 -14.30
C LEU A 116 -5.57 7.28 -13.88
N ALA A 117 -5.44 8.33 -14.69
CA ALA A 117 -6.11 9.60 -14.45
C ALA A 117 -7.63 9.43 -14.40
N SER A 118 -8.26 10.16 -13.49
CA SER A 118 -9.71 10.22 -13.36
C SER A 118 -10.35 10.63 -14.70
N ARG A 119 -11.31 9.82 -15.14
CA ARG A 119 -12.10 10.05 -16.36
C ARG A 119 -13.43 10.73 -16.06
N ARG A 120 -13.64 11.14 -14.81
CA ARG A 120 -14.92 11.69 -14.36
C ARG A 120 -15.06 13.10 -14.93
N PRO A 121 -16.05 13.36 -15.80
CA PRO A 121 -16.28 14.72 -16.28
C PRO A 121 -16.62 15.61 -15.10
N VAL A 122 -15.85 16.69 -14.94
CA VAL A 122 -16.05 17.73 -13.94
C VAL A 122 -16.68 18.95 -14.61
N GLY A 123 -17.73 19.49 -13.99
CA GLY A 123 -18.47 20.65 -14.51
C GLY A 123 -19.90 20.32 -14.94
N ASN A 124 -20.63 21.36 -15.36
CA ASN A 124 -21.99 21.21 -15.87
C ASN A 124 -21.94 20.67 -17.30
N ILE A 125 -22.27 19.39 -17.47
CA ILE A 125 -22.31 18.70 -18.76
C ILE A 125 -23.52 19.08 -19.64
N GLY A 126 -24.35 20.03 -19.21
CA GLY A 126 -25.49 20.54 -19.99
C GLY A 126 -26.64 19.55 -20.17
N GLN A 127 -26.62 18.42 -19.45
CA GLN A 127 -27.70 17.43 -19.43
C GLN A 127 -28.46 17.49 -18.10
N GLY A 128 -29.78 17.56 -18.18
CA GLY A 128 -30.68 17.69 -17.03
C GLY A 128 -31.23 19.11 -16.88
N VAL A 129 -32.05 19.32 -15.85
CA VAL A 129 -32.56 20.67 -15.48
C VAL A 129 -31.41 21.45 -14.85
N GLY A 130 -30.47 21.91 -15.68
CA GLY A 130 -29.49 22.90 -15.28
C GLY A 130 -30.18 24.25 -15.03
N ALA A 131 -29.48 25.17 -14.39
CA ALA A 131 -29.87 26.57 -14.37
C ALA A 131 -30.01 27.01 -15.83
N LEU A 132 -31.25 27.04 -16.34
CA LEU A 132 -31.58 27.48 -17.68
C LEU A 132 -31.09 28.93 -17.74
N ASP A 133 -30.03 29.15 -18.50
CA ASP A 133 -29.67 30.49 -18.90
C ASP A 133 -30.87 31.02 -19.69
N GLN A 134 -31.68 31.90 -19.07
CA GLN A 134 -32.96 32.42 -19.59
C GLN A 134 -32.77 33.29 -20.85
N THR A 135 -31.55 33.35 -21.36
CA THR A 135 -31.10 34.10 -22.53
C THR A 135 -31.42 33.40 -23.84
N GLY A 136 -31.90 32.15 -23.82
CA GLY A 136 -32.32 31.40 -25.01
C GLY A 136 -33.74 31.73 -25.52
N PRO A 137 -34.06 31.44 -26.79
CA PRO A 137 -35.39 31.66 -27.35
C PRO A 137 -36.42 30.76 -26.65
N SER A 138 -37.31 31.37 -25.84
CA SER A 138 -38.42 30.66 -25.20
C SER A 138 -39.62 30.56 -26.13
N LEU A 139 -40.37 29.45 -26.04
CA LEU A 139 -41.61 29.25 -26.80
C LEU A 139 -42.61 30.40 -26.56
N ALA A 140 -42.72 30.88 -25.31
CA ALA A 140 -43.56 32.03 -24.96
C ALA A 140 -43.05 33.35 -25.57
N GLY A 141 -41.76 33.47 -25.88
CA GLY A 141 -41.19 34.58 -26.64
C GLY A 141 -41.57 34.51 -28.11
N ILE A 142 -41.44 33.33 -28.73
CA ILE A 142 -41.79 33.10 -30.13
C ILE A 142 -43.30 33.33 -30.37
N LEU A 143 -44.15 32.85 -29.48
CA LEU A 143 -45.61 33.01 -29.61
C LEU A 143 -46.04 34.49 -29.52
N ARG A 144 -45.39 35.29 -28.66
CA ARG A 144 -45.63 36.73 -28.56
C ARG A 144 -45.11 37.52 -29.75
N ALA A 145 -44.01 37.10 -30.35
CA ALA A 145 -43.46 37.73 -31.55
C ALA A 145 -44.39 37.56 -32.76
N ASN A 146 -45.06 36.41 -32.87
CA ASN A 146 -45.94 36.06 -34.00
C ASN A 146 -47.40 36.50 -33.81
N ALA A 147 -47.79 36.99 -32.63
CA ALA A 147 -49.16 37.44 -32.35
C ALA A 147 -49.38 38.95 -32.62
N ARG A 148 -48.52 39.55 -33.46
CA ARG A 148 -48.62 40.95 -33.90
C ARG A 148 -49.09 41.04 -35.35
#